data_AF-A0A8S2YUW7-F1
#
_entry.id   AF-A0A8S2YUW7-F1
#
_cell.length_a   1.000
_cell.length_b   1.000
_cell.length_c   1.000
_cell.angle_alpha   90.00
_cell.angle_beta   90.00
_cell.angle_gamma   90.00
#
_symmetry.space_group_name_H-M   'P 1'
#
loop_
_entity.id
_entity.type
_entity.pdbx_description
1 polymer ?
#
loop_
_entity_poly.entity_id
_entity_poly.type
_entity_poly.pdbx_seq_one_letter_code
_entity_poly.pdbx_strand_id
1 'polypeptide(L)'
;MTHEEFVHKDDVCNLKNETTKERTAQYFLSVDVESMNRYHNRVRQILMASGSTTFTKIANKWNAALIGCMTYFREAVVNTQELLDLLVESENKIQTRIKIGLNSKMPSRFPPVVFYTPTELGCLEAEFIDSQRVWTEYALKRQEANTQNKRLTLDDLDDSCDRDIPRINTLFQKDRHVLAYDKGWRVRH
;
A
#
# COMPACT_ATOMS: atom_id res chain seq x y z
N MET A 1 23.12 -32.56 -10.19
CA MET A 1 22.65 -31.25 -9.70
C MET A 1 21.43 -30.88 -10.50
N THR A 2 20.25 -31.23 -10.00
CA THR A 2 18.99 -30.75 -10.53
C THR A 2 18.93 -29.26 -10.22
N HIS A 3 19.13 -28.41 -11.24
CA HIS A 3 18.78 -27.00 -11.09
C HIS A 3 17.28 -26.95 -10.79
N GLU A 4 16.92 -26.58 -9.57
CA GLU A 4 15.53 -26.35 -9.20
C GLU A 4 14.97 -25.28 -10.14
N GLU A 5 13.95 -25.63 -10.92
CA GLU A 5 13.21 -24.67 -11.73
C GLU A 5 12.66 -23.58 -10.82
N PHE A 6 12.77 -22.33 -11.27
CA PHE A 6 12.25 -21.18 -10.56
C PHE A 6 10.77 -21.40 -10.20
N VAL A 7 10.46 -21.31 -8.91
CA VAL A 7 9.10 -21.48 -8.41
C VAL A 7 8.25 -20.34 -8.96
N HIS A 8 7.26 -20.66 -9.79
CA HIS A 8 6.29 -19.70 -10.29
C HIS A 8 5.13 -19.61 -9.30
N LYS A 9 5.32 -18.80 -8.25
CA LYS A 9 4.26 -18.40 -7.32
C LYS A 9 4.04 -16.90 -7.47
N ASP A 10 2.79 -16.47 -7.35
CA ASP A 10 2.39 -15.06 -7.47
C ASP A 10 3.06 -14.15 -6.41
N ASP A 11 3.54 -14.75 -5.31
CA ASP A 11 4.22 -14.07 -4.20
C ASP A 11 5.74 -13.86 -4.41
N VAL A 12 6.28 -14.34 -5.53
CA VAL A 12 7.74 -14.33 -5.81
C VAL A 12 8.07 -13.34 -6.90
N CYS A 13 8.89 -12.35 -6.54
CA CYS A 13 9.31 -11.30 -7.45
C CYS A 13 10.53 -11.75 -8.27
N ASN A 14 10.51 -11.46 -9.58
CA ASN A 14 11.52 -11.95 -10.51
C ASN A 14 12.38 -10.80 -11.04
N LEU A 15 13.69 -10.87 -10.80
CA LEU A 15 14.64 -9.89 -11.32
C LEU A 15 14.98 -10.19 -12.77
N LYS A 16 14.70 -9.22 -13.65
CA LYS A 16 15.07 -9.26 -15.06
C LYS A 16 16.36 -8.51 -15.30
N ASN A 17 17.25 -9.09 -16.08
CA ASN A 17 18.43 -8.38 -16.56
C ASN A 17 17.99 -7.29 -17.55
N GLU A 18 18.52 -6.08 -17.38
CA GLU A 18 18.13 -4.95 -18.23
C GLU A 18 18.52 -5.13 -19.70
N THR A 19 19.65 -5.78 -19.98
CA THR A 19 20.18 -5.97 -21.33
C THR A 19 19.53 -7.15 -22.04
N THR A 20 19.51 -8.33 -21.41
CA THR A 20 19.00 -9.56 -22.04
C THR A 20 17.48 -9.73 -21.89
N LYS A 21 16.85 -8.98 -20.98
CA LYS A 21 15.43 -9.12 -20.57
C LYS A 21 15.06 -10.49 -19.99
N GLU A 22 16.03 -11.36 -19.76
CA GLU A 22 15.84 -12.66 -19.14
C GLU A 22 15.71 -12.56 -17.62
N ARG A 23 14.92 -13.45 -17.01
CA ARG A 23 14.82 -13.58 -15.55
C ARG A 23 16.09 -14.26 -15.05
N THR A 24 16.88 -13.54 -14.24
CA THR A 24 18.20 -14.02 -13.78
C THR A 24 18.24 -14.39 -12.31
N ALA A 25 17.33 -13.84 -11.51
CA ALA A 25 17.24 -14.12 -10.09
C ALA A 25 15.81 -13.94 -9.58
N GLN A 26 15.53 -14.51 -8.41
CA GLN A 26 14.31 -14.27 -7.64
C GLN A 26 14.67 -13.66 -6.30
N TYR A 27 13.79 -12.83 -5.74
CA TYR A 27 13.93 -12.35 -4.38
C TYR A 27 12.67 -12.61 -3.57
N PHE A 28 12.88 -12.86 -2.28
CA PHE A 28 11.83 -13.11 -1.31
C PHE A 28 11.83 -11.97 -0.30
N LEU A 29 10.66 -11.39 -0.08
CA LEU A 29 10.48 -10.31 0.88
C LEU A 29 9.84 -10.86 2.16
N SER A 30 10.32 -10.37 3.30
CA SER A 30 9.72 -10.61 4.61
C SER A 30 9.82 -9.33 5.43
N VAL A 31 8.91 -9.17 6.39
CA VAL A 31 8.88 -7.98 7.25
C VAL A 31 9.86 -8.17 8.40
N ASP A 32 10.69 -7.14 8.62
CA ASP A 32 11.64 -7.14 9.72
C ASP A 32 10.96 -7.10 11.10
N VAL A 33 11.58 -7.77 12.08
CA VAL A 33 11.08 -7.93 13.45
C VAL A 33 10.95 -6.58 14.18
N GLU A 34 11.84 -5.62 13.94
CA GLU A 34 11.74 -4.29 14.53
C GLU A 34 10.48 -3.56 14.04
N SER A 35 10.16 -3.72 12.75
CA SER A 35 8.97 -3.13 12.15
C SER A 35 7.68 -3.77 12.69
N MET A 36 7.67 -5.09 12.89
CA MET A 36 6.56 -5.79 13.55
C MET A 36 6.35 -5.29 14.99
N ASN A 37 7.43 -5.11 15.74
CA ASN A 37 7.37 -4.57 17.10
C ASN A 37 6.88 -3.12 17.13
N ARG A 38 7.28 -2.29 16.16
CA ARG A 38 6.76 -0.92 16.00
C ARG A 38 5.25 -0.92 15.76
N TYR A 39 4.76 -1.80 14.88
CA TYR A 39 3.32 -1.97 14.65
C TYR A 39 2.59 -2.39 15.94
N HIS A 40 3.08 -3.42 16.63
CA HIS A 40 2.51 -3.89 17.89
C HIS A 40 2.43 -2.78 18.94
N ASN A 41 3.52 -2.03 19.11
CA ASN A 41 3.58 -0.92 20.05
C ASN A 41 2.60 0.21 19.67
N ARG A 42 2.41 0.47 18.38
CA ARG A 42 1.41 1.41 17.90
C ARG A 42 -0.01 0.97 18.26
N VAL A 43 -0.34 -0.30 18.11
CA VAL A 43 -1.63 -0.88 18.52
C VAL A 43 -1.83 -0.76 20.03
N ARG A 44 -0.80 -1.08 20.82
CA ARG A 44 -0.83 -0.92 22.28
C ARG A 44 -1.09 0.53 22.68
N GLN A 45 -0.47 1.50 22.01
CA GLN A 45 -0.69 2.92 22.26
C GLN A 45 -2.15 3.32 21.96
N ILE A 46 -2.74 2.81 20.87
CA ILE A 46 -4.15 3.05 20.55
C ILE A 46 -5.05 2.53 21.68
N LEU A 47 -4.79 1.32 22.18
CA LEU A 47 -5.54 0.70 23.26
C LEU A 47 -5.38 1.47 24.58
N MET A 48 -4.17 1.87 24.95
CA MET A 48 -3.91 2.65 26.18
C MET A 48 -4.57 4.03 26.15
N ALA A 49 -4.56 4.70 24.99
CA ALA A 49 -5.17 6.01 24.81
C ALA A 49 -6.70 5.98 24.64
N SER A 50 -7.33 4.80 24.70
CA SER A 50 -8.76 4.61 24.39
C SER A 50 -9.71 4.73 25.59
N GLY A 51 -9.25 5.31 26.71
CA GLY A 51 -9.96 5.36 27.99
C GLY A 51 -11.37 5.99 27.93
N SER A 52 -11.50 7.14 27.27
CA SER A 52 -12.76 7.92 27.14
C SER A 52 -13.00 8.43 25.71
N THR A 53 -12.42 7.76 24.72
CA THR A 53 -12.57 8.14 23.31
C THR A 53 -13.75 7.42 22.66
N THR A 54 -14.41 8.07 21.70
CA THR A 54 -15.50 7.45 20.93
C THR A 54 -15.01 6.23 20.14
N PHE A 55 -15.89 5.24 19.92
CA PHE A 55 -15.54 4.02 19.18
C PHE A 55 -15.04 4.32 17.77
N THR A 56 -15.64 5.29 17.10
CA THR A 56 -15.21 5.76 15.78
C THR A 56 -13.77 6.28 15.80
N LYS A 57 -13.34 6.98 16.85
CA LYS A 57 -11.95 7.44 16.98
C LYS A 57 -10.96 6.28 17.16
N ILE A 58 -11.35 5.23 17.88
CA ILE A 58 -10.52 4.03 18.04
C ILE A 58 -10.41 3.30 16.70
N ALA A 59 -11.53 3.07 16.02
CA ALA A 59 -11.57 2.44 14.71
C ALA A 59 -10.75 3.21 13.66
N ASN A 60 -10.87 4.54 13.61
CA ASN A 60 -10.10 5.35 12.66
C ASN A 60 -8.59 5.28 12.92
N LYS A 61 -8.15 5.26 14.19
CA LYS A 61 -6.73 5.09 14.53
C LYS A 61 -6.19 3.71 14.17
N TRP A 62 -7.00 2.68 14.38
CA TRP A 62 -6.69 1.30 13.95
C TRP A 62 -6.59 1.22 12.43
N ASN A 63 -7.58 1.73 11.70
CA ASN A 63 -7.59 1.73 10.23
C ASN A 63 -6.36 2.45 9.67
N ALA A 64 -5.98 3.60 10.22
CA ALA A 64 -4.78 4.31 9.80
C ALA A 64 -3.49 3.49 10.06
N ALA A 65 -3.39 2.80 11.19
CA ALA A 65 -2.25 1.95 11.51
C ALA A 65 -2.18 0.71 10.60
N LEU A 66 -3.32 0.04 10.36
CA LEU A 66 -3.44 -1.13 9.50
C LEU A 66 -3.15 -0.77 8.05
N ILE A 67 -3.77 0.29 7.52
CA ILE A 67 -3.51 0.77 6.15
C ILE A 67 -2.03 1.14 6.01
N GLY A 68 -1.44 1.86 6.98
CA GLY A 68 -0.01 2.19 6.95
C GLY A 68 0.88 0.95 6.88
N CYS A 69 0.57 -0.10 7.65
CA CYS A 69 1.30 -1.37 7.61
C CYS A 69 1.13 -2.07 6.24
N MET A 70 -0.11 -2.26 5.80
CA MET A 70 -0.44 -3.00 4.57
C MET A 70 0.06 -2.30 3.31
N THR A 71 -0.06 -0.97 3.23
CA THR A 71 0.34 -0.19 2.05
C THR A 71 1.85 -0.01 1.94
N TYR A 72 2.57 -0.05 3.07
CA TYR A 72 4.03 0.03 3.09
C TYR A 72 4.69 -1.32 2.80
N PHE A 73 4.26 -2.39 3.48
CA PHE A 73 4.90 -3.71 3.37
C PHE A 73 4.32 -4.61 2.26
N ARG A 74 3.05 -4.43 1.88
CA ARG A 74 2.37 -5.11 0.75
C ARG A 74 2.63 -6.62 0.73
N GLU A 75 3.26 -7.16 -0.32
CA GLU A 75 3.49 -8.61 -0.47
C GLU A 75 4.37 -9.21 0.64
N ALA A 76 5.23 -8.42 1.29
CA ALA A 76 6.09 -8.92 2.37
C ALA A 76 5.26 -9.41 3.57
N VAL A 77 4.04 -8.91 3.73
CA VAL A 77 3.11 -9.33 4.80
C VAL A 77 2.67 -10.78 4.60
N VAL A 78 2.35 -11.18 3.37
CA VAL A 78 1.87 -12.54 3.05
C VAL A 78 2.93 -13.59 3.33
N ASN A 79 4.20 -13.26 3.03
CA ASN A 79 5.33 -14.14 3.29
C ASN A 79 5.70 -14.24 4.77
N THR A 80 5.21 -13.33 5.63
CA THR A 80 5.58 -13.26 7.05
C THR A 80 4.43 -13.74 7.93
N GLN A 81 4.39 -15.04 8.22
CA GLN A 81 3.33 -15.67 9.03
C GLN A 81 3.17 -15.02 10.42
N GLU A 82 4.28 -14.70 11.09
CA GLU A 82 4.27 -14.05 12.40
C GLU A 82 3.54 -12.70 12.39
N LEU A 83 3.65 -11.94 11.30
CA LEU A 83 2.94 -10.69 11.13
C LEU A 83 1.44 -10.92 10.93
N LEU A 84 1.06 -11.94 10.15
CA LEU A 84 -0.35 -12.31 9.96
C LEU A 84 -1.01 -12.68 11.30
N ASP A 85 -0.34 -13.48 12.12
CA ASP A 85 -0.81 -13.84 13.46
C ASP A 85 -0.94 -12.59 14.36
N LEU A 86 0.05 -11.70 14.31
CA LEU A 86 0.03 -10.42 15.04
C LEU A 86 -1.13 -9.50 14.59
N LEU A 87 -1.44 -9.46 13.29
CA LEU A 87 -2.55 -8.69 12.74
C LEU A 87 -3.90 -9.21 13.27
N VAL A 88 -4.10 -10.53 13.23
CA VAL A 88 -5.31 -11.17 13.75
C VAL A 88 -5.44 -10.95 15.26
N GLU A 89 -4.35 -11.10 16.02
CA GLU A 89 -4.36 -10.85 17.47
C GLU A 89 -4.70 -9.38 17.77
N SER A 90 -4.11 -8.44 17.02
CA SER A 90 -4.32 -7.01 17.17
C SER A 90 -5.76 -6.59 16.85
N GLU A 91 -6.35 -7.14 15.79
CA GLU A 91 -7.74 -6.92 15.42
C GLU A 91 -8.68 -7.36 16.55
N ASN A 92 -8.46 -8.58 17.06
CA ASN A 92 -9.25 -9.12 18.16
C ASN A 92 -9.17 -8.25 19.42
N LYS A 93 -8.00 -7.68 19.74
CA LYS A 93 -7.82 -6.76 20.87
C LYS A 93 -8.61 -5.45 20.68
N ILE A 94 -8.58 -4.87 19.49
CA ILE A 94 -9.34 -3.65 19.17
C ILE A 94 -10.85 -3.91 19.21
N GLN A 95 -11.31 -4.99 18.59
CA GLN A 95 -12.72 -5.38 18.66
C GLN A 95 -13.18 -5.61 20.11
N THR A 96 -12.37 -6.30 20.92
CA THR A 96 -12.65 -6.54 22.35
C THR A 96 -12.74 -5.23 23.12
N ARG A 97 -11.85 -4.26 22.86
CA ARG A 97 -11.90 -2.94 23.52
C ARG A 97 -13.19 -2.18 23.21
N ILE A 98 -13.65 -2.24 21.95
CA ILE A 98 -14.93 -1.62 21.54
C ILE A 98 -16.11 -2.34 22.19
N LYS A 99 -16.11 -3.69 22.23
CA LYS A 99 -17.14 -4.51 22.87
C LYS A 99 -17.28 -4.20 24.38
N ILE A 100 -16.17 -4.05 25.10
CA ILE A 100 -16.15 -3.65 26.53
C ILE A 100 -16.81 -2.29 26.72
N GLY A 101 -16.45 -1.29 25.89
CA GLY A 101 -17.04 0.04 26.01
C GLY A 101 -18.55 0.09 25.73
N LEU A 102 -19.09 -0.88 24.98
CA LEU A 102 -20.51 -1.04 24.71
C LEU A 102 -21.26 -1.92 25.73
N ASN A 103 -20.56 -2.48 26.74
CA ASN A 103 -21.11 -3.49 27.66
C ASN A 103 -21.81 -4.66 26.93
N SER A 104 -21.26 -5.07 25.78
CA SER A 104 -21.89 -6.03 24.85
C SER A 104 -21.09 -7.32 24.78
N LYS A 105 -21.70 -8.45 25.17
CA LYS A 105 -21.14 -9.82 25.11
C LYS A 105 -21.52 -10.63 23.85
N MET A 106 -22.16 -10.03 22.84
CA MET A 106 -22.60 -10.77 21.64
C MET A 106 -21.57 -10.73 20.50
N PRO A 107 -21.14 -11.89 19.96
CA PRO A 107 -20.19 -11.98 18.84
C PRO A 107 -20.74 -11.46 17.49
N SER A 108 -22.06 -11.44 17.31
CA SER A 108 -22.73 -11.32 16.01
C SER A 108 -22.93 -9.90 15.47
N ARG A 109 -22.43 -8.86 16.16
CA ARG A 109 -22.73 -7.46 15.80
C ARG A 109 -21.68 -6.75 14.92
N PHE A 110 -20.69 -7.48 14.41
CA PHE A 110 -19.71 -6.94 13.47
C PHE A 110 -19.48 -7.97 12.36
N PRO A 111 -20.10 -7.81 11.17
CA PRO A 111 -19.83 -8.72 10.06
C PRO A 111 -18.37 -8.52 9.60
N PRO A 112 -17.63 -9.61 9.32
CA PRO A 112 -16.20 -9.58 8.95
C PRO A 112 -15.92 -8.94 7.57
N VAL A 113 -16.96 -8.41 6.90
CA VAL A 113 -16.96 -7.99 5.49
C VAL A 113 -16.48 -6.56 5.22
N VAL A 114 -16.27 -5.74 6.26
CA VAL A 114 -15.90 -4.31 6.08
C VAL A 114 -14.37 -4.10 5.99
N PHE A 115 -13.57 -5.16 6.09
CA PHE A 115 -12.10 -5.07 6.19
C PHE A 115 -11.31 -5.73 5.06
N TYR A 116 -11.98 -6.32 4.06
CA TYR A 116 -11.27 -6.97 2.96
C TYR A 116 -10.69 -5.91 2.00
N THR A 117 -9.42 -5.57 2.27
CA THR A 117 -8.34 -5.34 1.30
C THR A 117 -8.78 -4.89 -0.10
N PRO A 118 -8.39 -3.69 -0.59
CA PRO A 118 -8.63 -3.34 -1.98
C PRO A 118 -8.01 -4.41 -2.89
N THR A 119 -8.70 -4.70 -3.99
CA THR A 119 -8.37 -5.65 -5.07
C THR A 119 -7.05 -5.33 -5.81
N GLU A 120 -6.22 -4.48 -5.22
CA GLU A 120 -4.99 -3.88 -5.73
C GLU A 120 -3.77 -4.28 -4.88
N LEU A 121 -3.83 -5.37 -4.12
CA LEU A 121 -2.61 -6.08 -3.69
C LEU A 121 -1.99 -6.80 -4.90
N GLY A 122 -1.71 -6.03 -5.95
CA GLY A 122 -0.72 -6.40 -6.94
C GLY A 122 0.66 -6.21 -6.34
N CYS A 123 1.60 -7.05 -6.78
CA CYS A 123 3.01 -6.98 -6.42
C CYS A 123 3.58 -5.56 -6.65
N LEU A 124 4.49 -5.08 -5.81
CA LEU A 124 5.26 -3.85 -6.05
C LEU A 124 5.92 -3.89 -7.43
N GLU A 125 6.39 -5.05 -7.88
CA GLU A 125 6.89 -5.27 -9.24
C GLU A 125 5.84 -4.88 -10.30
N ALA A 126 4.57 -5.23 -10.09
CA ALA A 126 3.48 -4.87 -11.00
C ALA A 126 3.25 -3.35 -11.02
N GLU A 127 3.31 -2.66 -9.87
CA GLU A 127 3.23 -1.20 -9.84
C GLU A 127 4.45 -0.52 -10.48
N PHE A 128 5.66 -1.05 -10.33
CA PHE A 128 6.85 -0.51 -10.99
C PHE A 128 6.75 -0.65 -12.51
N ILE A 129 6.33 -1.81 -13.00
CA ILE A 129 6.15 -2.08 -14.43
C ILE A 129 5.03 -1.21 -14.99
N ASP A 130 3.89 -1.14 -14.31
CA ASP A 130 2.76 -0.32 -14.72
C ASP A 130 3.13 1.17 -14.71
N SER A 131 3.90 1.63 -13.71
CA SER A 131 4.42 2.99 -13.67
C SER A 131 5.31 3.30 -14.87
N GLN A 132 6.22 2.40 -15.27
CA GLN A 132 7.04 2.61 -16.46
C GLN A 132 6.17 2.73 -17.73
N ARG A 133 5.15 1.88 -17.85
CA ARG A 133 4.21 1.89 -18.96
C ARG A 133 3.42 3.20 -19.01
N VAL A 134 2.78 3.59 -17.91
CA VAL A 134 1.96 4.80 -17.79
C VAL A 134 2.76 6.06 -18.11
N TRP A 135 3.99 6.18 -17.61
CA TRP A 135 4.85 7.33 -17.89
C TRP A 135 5.35 7.38 -19.33
N THR A 136 5.59 6.22 -19.95
CA THR A 136 5.96 6.14 -21.38
C THR A 136 4.79 6.58 -22.26
N GLU A 137 3.58 6.10 -21.97
CA GLU A 137 2.35 6.50 -22.66
C GLU A 137 2.07 8.00 -22.48
N TYR A 138 2.22 8.52 -21.27
CA TYR A 138 2.07 9.95 -20.99
C TYR A 138 3.07 10.81 -21.77
N ALA A 139 4.34 10.40 -21.83
CA ALA A 139 5.37 11.13 -22.57
C ALA A 139 5.04 11.22 -24.07
N LEU A 140 4.50 10.13 -24.63
CA LEU A 140 4.10 10.06 -26.03
C LEU A 140 2.86 10.94 -26.31
N LYS A 141 1.80 10.80 -25.50
CA LYS A 141 0.59 11.66 -25.57
C LYS A 141 0.93 13.14 -25.43
N ARG A 142 1.88 13.48 -24.56
CA ARG A 142 2.35 14.86 -24.37
C ARG A 142 3.07 15.40 -25.60
N GLN A 143 3.89 14.59 -26.28
CA GLN A 143 4.55 14.99 -27.54
C GLN A 143 3.54 15.18 -28.67
N GLU A 144 2.55 14.30 -28.79
CA GLU A 144 1.48 14.41 -29.77
C GLU A 144 0.63 15.67 -29.55
N ALA A 145 0.24 15.94 -28.30
CA ALA A 145 -0.49 17.15 -27.94
C ALA A 145 0.31 18.42 -28.30
N ASN A 146 1.61 18.45 -27.99
CA ASN A 146 2.49 19.56 -28.36
C ASN A 146 2.60 19.75 -29.88
N THR A 147 2.71 18.66 -30.64
CA THR A 147 2.77 18.70 -32.12
C THR A 147 1.45 19.24 -32.69
N GLN A 148 0.33 18.94 -32.04
CA GLN A 148 -1.00 19.47 -32.39
C GLN A 148 -1.28 20.86 -31.79
N ASN A 149 -0.33 21.48 -31.09
CA ASN A 149 -0.51 22.72 -30.33
C ASN A 149 -1.73 22.68 -29.37
N LYS A 150 -2.02 21.50 -28.81
CA LYS A 150 -3.08 21.27 -27.83
C LYS A 150 -2.51 21.11 -26.44
N ARG A 151 -3.31 21.47 -25.43
CA ARG A 151 -2.99 21.20 -24.03
C ARG A 151 -3.69 19.92 -23.59
N LEU A 152 -2.90 18.97 -23.09
CA LEU A 152 -3.41 17.73 -22.50
C LEU A 152 -4.25 18.04 -21.25
N THR A 153 -5.43 17.45 -21.15
CA THR A 153 -6.33 17.56 -19.98
C THR A 153 -6.34 16.25 -19.19
N LEU A 154 -7.05 16.25 -18.05
CA LEU A 154 -7.23 15.04 -17.24
C LEU A 154 -8.04 13.98 -18.00
N ASP A 155 -9.04 14.41 -18.77
CA ASP A 155 -9.92 13.53 -19.56
C ASP A 155 -9.14 12.66 -20.56
N ASP A 156 -8.00 13.14 -21.08
CA ASP A 156 -7.11 12.38 -21.98
C ASP A 156 -6.36 11.22 -21.26
N LEU A 157 -6.44 11.17 -19.93
CA LEU A 157 -5.70 10.29 -19.02
C LEU A 157 -6.59 9.51 -18.05
N ASP A 158 -7.92 9.52 -18.23
CA ASP A 158 -8.87 8.87 -17.30
C ASP A 158 -8.57 7.38 -17.06
N ASP A 159 -8.08 6.65 -18.08
CA ASP A 159 -7.74 5.22 -17.97
C ASP A 159 -6.54 4.93 -17.04
N SER A 160 -5.70 5.95 -16.79
CA SER A 160 -4.45 5.85 -16.01
C SER A 160 -4.43 6.76 -14.80
N CYS A 161 -5.53 7.48 -14.50
CA CYS A 161 -5.55 8.60 -13.56
C CYS A 161 -5.06 8.24 -12.15
N ASP A 162 -5.40 7.03 -11.68
CA ASP A 162 -5.03 6.52 -10.37
C ASP A 162 -3.93 5.45 -10.43
N ARG A 163 -3.28 5.27 -11.58
CA ARG A 163 -2.17 4.32 -11.74
C ARG A 163 -0.83 4.97 -11.42
N ASP A 164 0.22 4.14 -11.42
CA ASP A 164 1.63 4.49 -11.22
C ASP A 164 2.05 4.89 -9.79
N ILE A 165 3.37 5.14 -9.60
CA ILE A 165 3.95 5.43 -8.28
C ILE A 165 3.82 6.92 -7.90
N PRO A 166 4.16 7.89 -8.77
CA PRO A 166 3.98 9.31 -8.45
C PRO A 166 2.51 9.77 -8.46
N ARG A 167 1.58 8.91 -8.87
CA ARG A 167 0.19 9.12 -9.27
C ARG A 167 0.09 10.20 -10.36
N ILE A 168 -0.17 9.81 -11.60
CA ILE A 168 -0.18 10.73 -12.76
C ILE A 168 -1.16 11.91 -12.60
N ASN A 169 -2.26 11.71 -11.86
CA ASN A 169 -3.22 12.76 -11.51
C ASN A 169 -2.58 13.95 -10.75
N THR A 170 -1.44 13.75 -10.08
CA THR A 170 -0.73 14.81 -9.33
C THR A 170 -0.25 15.95 -10.23
N LEU A 171 -0.07 15.70 -11.53
CA LEU A 171 0.29 16.72 -12.53
C LEU A 171 -0.78 17.82 -12.67
N PHE A 172 -2.02 17.52 -12.28
CA PHE A 172 -3.19 18.39 -12.38
C PHE A 172 -3.61 18.99 -11.03
N GLN A 173 -2.77 18.86 -9.99
CA GLN A 173 -3.01 19.50 -8.70
C GLN A 173 -3.05 21.03 -8.79
N LYS A 174 -3.93 21.65 -8.01
CA LYS A 174 -4.08 23.11 -7.91
C LYS A 174 -2.78 23.78 -7.46
N ASP A 175 -2.11 23.21 -6.48
CA ASP A 175 -0.93 23.81 -5.82
C ASP A 175 0.41 23.34 -6.40
N ARG A 176 0.42 22.70 -7.57
CA ARG A 176 1.63 22.14 -8.20
C ARG A 176 2.78 23.14 -8.35
N HIS A 177 2.44 24.42 -8.53
CA HIS A 177 3.40 25.51 -8.69
C HIS A 177 4.14 25.81 -7.39
N VAL A 178 3.48 25.64 -6.24
CA VAL A 178 4.09 25.80 -4.91
C VAL A 178 4.91 24.56 -4.56
N LEU A 179 4.35 23.37 -4.81
CA LEU A 179 5.01 22.09 -4.54
C LEU A 179 6.30 21.87 -5.33
N ALA A 180 6.48 22.55 -6.47
CA ALA A 180 7.71 22.51 -7.24
C ALA A 180 8.95 22.96 -6.44
N TYR A 181 8.76 23.86 -5.48
CA TYR A 181 9.81 24.38 -4.60
C TYR A 181 10.00 23.55 -3.34
N ASP A 182 9.10 22.61 -3.06
CA ASP A 182 9.18 21.77 -1.87
C ASP A 182 10.20 20.65 -2.08
N LYS A 183 11.46 20.92 -1.76
CA LYS A 183 12.56 19.96 -1.88
C LYS A 183 12.89 19.35 -0.51
N GLY A 184 13.32 18.08 -0.52
CA GLY A 184 13.71 17.36 0.70
C GLY A 184 12.56 16.94 1.61
N TRP A 185 11.31 17.05 1.16
CA TRP A 185 10.12 16.74 1.96
C TRP A 185 10.12 15.31 2.51
N ARG A 186 10.65 14.32 1.78
CA ARG A 186 10.75 12.93 2.25
C ARG A 186 11.58 12.75 3.53
N VAL A 187 12.59 13.59 3.74
CA VAL A 187 13.48 13.50 4.92
C VAL A 187 12.88 14.27 6.11
N ARG A 188 11.98 15.22 5.85
CA ARG A 188 11.32 16.00 6.91
C ARG A 188 10.19 15.24 7.61
N HIS A 189 9.65 14.18 6.98
CA HIS A 189 8.48 13.44 7.46
C HIS A 189 8.86 12.15 8.19
#